data_AF-A0A026WFN0-F1
#
_entry.id   AF-A0A026WFN0-F1
#
_cell.length_a   1.000
_cell.length_b   1.000
_cell.length_c   1.000
_cell.angle_alpha   90.00
_cell.angle_beta   90.00
_cell.angle_gamma   90.00
#
_symmetry.space_group_name_H-M   'P 1'
#
loop_
_entity.id
_entity.type
_entity.pdbx_description
1 polymer ?
#
loop_
_entity_poly.entity_id
_entity_poly.type
_entity_poly.pdbx_seq_one_letter_code
_entity_poly.pdbx_strand_id
1 'polypeptide(L)'
;MDVSRSEENWQNRVQELLWEKLKVQCRVGYIRKSGQVLIVKIESEEEKQDILANKNRLKGDRIFVEHDLTWEERKRQEEIKKWAIEQRYKGKEIKIGFGKVRVEGKWIWWEEMIGKSEEGEEGKKKEGRERKREGEELGLRGKKMG
;
A
#
# COMPACT_ATOMS: atom_id res chain seq x y z
N MET A 1 -17.38 -18.61 -37.02
CA MET A 1 -16.57 -19.48 -36.14
C MET A 1 -16.46 -18.80 -34.79
N ASP A 2 -16.88 -19.53 -33.77
CA ASP A 2 -17.15 -19.09 -32.40
C ASP A 2 -15.86 -18.67 -31.67
N VAL A 3 -15.72 -17.38 -31.32
CA VAL A 3 -14.53 -16.81 -30.64
C VAL A 3 -14.51 -17.20 -29.15
N SER A 4 -15.64 -17.69 -28.62
CA SER A 4 -15.89 -18.06 -27.21
C SER A 4 -15.00 -19.20 -26.69
N ARG A 5 -14.51 -20.07 -27.57
CA ARG A 5 -13.73 -21.26 -27.18
C ARG A 5 -12.27 -20.97 -26.79
N SER A 6 -11.80 -19.74 -26.98
CA SER A 6 -10.39 -19.38 -26.83
C SER A 6 -10.05 -18.70 -25.49
N GLU A 7 -10.99 -18.01 -24.85
CA GLU A 7 -10.78 -17.29 -23.59
C GLU A 7 -10.87 -18.20 -22.35
N GLU A 8 -11.85 -19.13 -22.36
CA GLU A 8 -12.06 -20.12 -21.28
C GLU A 8 -10.84 -21.03 -21.06
N ASN A 9 -10.04 -21.24 -22.12
CA ASN A 9 -8.78 -21.98 -22.05
C ASN A 9 -7.68 -21.18 -21.32
N TRP A 10 -7.59 -19.87 -21.54
CA TRP A 10 -6.56 -19.06 -20.89
C TRP A 10 -6.81 -18.85 -19.40
N GLN A 11 -8.06 -18.71 -18.98
CA GLN A 11 -8.40 -18.61 -17.55
C GLN A 11 -7.94 -19.85 -16.79
N ASN A 12 -8.31 -21.03 -17.28
CA ASN A 12 -7.91 -22.30 -16.67
C ASN A 12 -6.39 -22.46 -16.67
N ARG A 13 -5.71 -22.19 -17.80
CA ARG A 13 -4.24 -22.29 -17.89
C ARG A 13 -3.51 -21.33 -16.93
N VAL A 14 -4.02 -20.11 -16.76
CA VAL A 14 -3.43 -19.16 -15.80
C VAL A 14 -3.68 -19.63 -14.38
N GLN A 15 -4.88 -20.09 -14.04
CA GLN A 15 -5.16 -20.64 -12.71
C GLN A 15 -4.29 -21.86 -12.39
N GLU A 16 -4.15 -22.79 -13.33
CA GLU A 16 -3.25 -23.95 -13.19
C GLU A 16 -1.81 -23.51 -12.98
N LEU A 17 -1.31 -22.56 -13.77
CA LEU A 17 0.05 -22.03 -13.60
C LEU A 17 0.25 -21.39 -12.22
N LEU A 18 -0.70 -20.56 -11.76
CA LEU A 18 -0.63 -19.90 -10.46
C LEU A 18 -0.70 -20.92 -9.32
N TRP A 19 -1.53 -21.95 -9.46
CA TRP A 19 -1.57 -23.06 -8.51
C TRP A 19 -0.25 -23.85 -8.51
N GLU A 20 0.24 -24.29 -9.66
CA GLU A 20 1.42 -25.14 -9.76
C GLU A 20 2.68 -24.42 -9.25
N LYS A 21 2.90 -23.20 -9.72
CA LYS A 21 4.13 -22.43 -9.47
C LYS A 21 4.07 -21.65 -8.16
N LEU A 22 2.94 -21.00 -7.87
CA LEU A 22 2.80 -20.10 -6.73
C LEU A 22 2.05 -20.72 -5.55
N LYS A 23 1.39 -21.88 -5.73
CA LYS A 23 0.54 -22.53 -4.72
C LYS A 23 -0.60 -21.64 -4.24
N VAL A 24 -1.14 -20.83 -5.17
CA VAL A 24 -2.30 -19.97 -4.91
C VAL A 24 -3.45 -20.48 -5.77
N GLN A 25 -4.53 -20.88 -5.11
CA GLN A 25 -5.80 -21.14 -5.77
C GLN A 25 -6.52 -19.79 -5.90
N CYS A 26 -6.92 -19.44 -7.11
CA CYS A 26 -7.55 -18.15 -7.37
C CYS A 26 -8.61 -18.27 -8.46
N ARG A 27 -9.54 -17.32 -8.46
CA ARG A 27 -10.49 -17.17 -9.56
C ARG A 27 -10.11 -16.02 -10.48
N VAL A 28 -9.94 -16.33 -11.75
CA VAL A 28 -9.63 -15.34 -12.79
C VAL A 28 -10.93 -14.83 -13.41
N GLY A 29 -11.26 -13.57 -13.15
CA GLY A 29 -12.46 -12.95 -13.71
C GLY A 29 -12.30 -12.53 -15.16
N TYR A 30 -11.14 -11.99 -15.54
CA TYR A 30 -10.89 -11.50 -16.90
C TYR A 30 -9.42 -11.63 -17.29
N ILE A 31 -9.16 -11.96 -18.56
CA ILE A 31 -7.81 -11.98 -19.15
C ILE A 31 -7.84 -11.21 -20.46
N ARG A 32 -6.83 -10.36 -20.68
CA ARG A 32 -6.51 -9.85 -22.01
C ARG A 32 -5.05 -10.04 -22.36
N LYS A 33 -4.81 -10.34 -23.63
CA LYS A 33 -3.46 -10.38 -24.19
C LYS A 33 -3.06 -9.02 -24.74
N SER A 34 -1.89 -8.55 -24.36
CA SER A 34 -1.27 -7.32 -24.84
C SER A 34 0.16 -7.61 -25.28
N GLY A 35 0.33 -7.94 -26.57
CA GLY A 35 1.62 -8.40 -27.09
C GLY A 35 2.08 -9.69 -26.42
N GLN A 36 3.23 -9.63 -25.74
CA GLN A 36 3.80 -10.76 -24.97
C GLN A 36 3.31 -10.81 -23.51
N VAL A 37 2.50 -9.85 -23.07
CA VAL A 37 2.01 -9.74 -21.68
C VAL A 37 0.56 -10.21 -21.61
N LEU A 38 0.22 -10.94 -20.54
CA LEU A 38 -1.16 -11.20 -20.14
C LEU A 38 -1.53 -10.26 -18.99
N ILE A 39 -2.63 -9.54 -19.13
CA ILE A 39 -3.20 -8.71 -18.07
C ILE A 39 -4.39 -9.48 -17.51
N VAL A 40 -4.27 -9.87 -16.25
CA VAL A 40 -5.16 -10.80 -15.58
C VAL A 40 -5.83 -10.08 -14.41
N LYS A 41 -7.16 -10.06 -14.41
CA LYS A 41 -7.96 -9.60 -13.28
C LYS A 41 -8.32 -10.80 -12.41
N ILE A 42 -7.75 -10.82 -11.21
CA ILE A 42 -8.12 -11.75 -10.15
C ILE A 42 -9.37 -11.19 -9.44
N GLU A 43 -10.34 -12.05 -9.13
CA GLU A 43 -11.59 -11.61 -8.50
C GLU A 43 -11.39 -11.17 -7.05
N SER A 44 -10.56 -11.88 -6.30
CA SER A 44 -10.23 -11.57 -4.91
C SER A 44 -8.94 -10.77 -4.77
N GLU A 45 -8.99 -9.68 -4.01
CA GLU A 45 -7.78 -8.92 -3.68
C GLU A 45 -6.83 -9.74 -2.79
N GLU A 46 -7.34 -10.60 -1.91
CA GLU A 46 -6.50 -11.48 -1.07
C GLU A 46 -5.70 -12.46 -1.94
N GLU A 47 -6.36 -13.13 -2.89
CA GLU A 47 -5.70 -14.04 -3.84
C GLU A 47 -4.64 -13.31 -4.68
N LYS A 48 -4.94 -12.08 -5.11
CA LYS A 48 -3.99 -11.22 -5.83
C LYS A 48 -2.77 -10.89 -4.96
N GLN A 49 -2.97 -10.56 -3.68
CA GLN A 49 -1.87 -10.32 -2.75
C GLN A 49 -1.02 -11.57 -2.53
N ASP A 50 -1.63 -12.75 -2.42
CA ASP A 50 -0.90 -14.01 -2.28
C ASP A 50 -0.07 -14.35 -3.52
N ILE A 51 -0.62 -14.13 -4.72
CA ILE A 51 0.10 -14.27 -6.00
C ILE A 51 1.35 -13.38 -5.99
N LEU A 52 1.19 -12.12 -5.60
CA LEU A 52 2.27 -11.13 -5.58
C LEU A 52 3.32 -11.43 -4.48
N ALA A 53 2.90 -11.96 -3.34
CA ALA A 53 3.80 -12.39 -2.26
C ALA A 53 4.63 -13.61 -2.69
N ASN A 54 4.01 -14.55 -3.41
CA ASN A 54 4.62 -15.80 -3.83
C ASN A 54 5.39 -15.73 -5.14
N LYS A 55 5.31 -14.62 -5.90
CA LYS A 55 5.96 -14.47 -7.22
C LYS A 55 7.46 -14.77 -7.25
N ASN A 56 8.16 -14.64 -6.11
CA ASN A 56 9.58 -14.99 -6.00
C ASN A 56 9.85 -16.49 -6.27
N ARG A 57 8.83 -17.35 -6.19
CA ARG A 57 8.90 -18.77 -6.58
C ARG A 57 9.12 -18.97 -8.08
N LEU A 58 8.86 -17.93 -8.89
CA LEU A 58 9.14 -17.92 -10.34
C LEU A 58 10.59 -17.55 -10.65
N LYS A 59 11.43 -17.29 -9.65
CA LYS A 59 12.83 -16.93 -9.89
C LYS A 59 13.55 -18.08 -10.60
N GLY A 60 14.06 -17.80 -11.80
CA GLY A 60 14.72 -18.79 -12.66
C GLY A 60 13.84 -19.34 -13.78
N ASP A 61 12.52 -19.11 -13.72
CA ASP A 61 11.62 -19.34 -14.85
C ASP A 61 11.65 -18.15 -15.83
N ARG A 62 11.07 -18.35 -17.02
CA ARG A 62 10.87 -17.31 -18.04
C ARG A 62 9.56 -16.53 -17.87
N ILE A 63 8.92 -16.64 -16.71
CA ILE A 63 7.59 -16.09 -16.43
C ILE A 63 7.72 -15.06 -15.31
N PHE A 64 7.19 -13.86 -15.58
CA PHE A 64 7.25 -12.74 -14.65
C PHE A 64 5.82 -12.31 -14.29
N VAL A 65 5.59 -12.04 -13.01
CA VAL A 65 4.32 -11.52 -12.50
C VAL A 65 4.59 -10.16 -11.87
N GLU A 66 3.99 -9.13 -12.45
CA GLU A 66 4.08 -7.75 -11.96
C GLU A 66 2.70 -7.24 -11.56
N HIS A 67 2.70 -6.29 -10.63
CA HIS A 67 1.47 -5.65 -10.20
C HIS A 67 1.07 -4.58 -11.23
N ASP A 68 -0.12 -4.71 -11.82
CA ASP A 68 -0.71 -3.65 -12.64
C ASP A 68 -1.27 -2.57 -11.71
N LEU A 69 -0.39 -1.67 -11.26
CA LEU A 69 -0.75 -0.61 -10.32
C LEU A 69 -1.52 0.50 -11.04
N THR A 70 -2.69 0.85 -10.52
CA THR A 70 -3.42 2.06 -10.92
C THR A 70 -2.60 3.30 -10.56
N TRP A 71 -2.94 4.45 -11.17
CA TRP A 71 -2.28 5.72 -10.85
C TRP A 71 -2.39 6.07 -9.36
N GLU A 72 -3.56 5.84 -8.76
CA GLU A 72 -3.79 6.09 -7.33
C GLU A 72 -2.95 5.16 -6.45
N GLU A 73 -2.86 3.88 -6.80
CA GLU A 73 -2.01 2.92 -6.08
C GLU A 73 -0.53 3.29 -6.17
N ARG A 74 -0.06 3.75 -7.35
CA ARG A 74 1.32 4.25 -7.52
C ARG A 74 1.57 5.46 -6.64
N LYS A 75 0.66 6.44 -6.65
CA LYS A 75 0.76 7.65 -5.84
C LYS A 75 0.81 7.31 -4.34
N ARG A 76 -0.10 6.44 -3.87
CA ARG A 76 -0.09 5.95 -2.48
C ARG A 76 1.25 5.31 -2.13
N GLN A 77 1.78 4.46 -3.01
CA GLN A 77 3.05 3.77 -2.75
C GLN A 77 4.25 4.74 -2.74
N GLU A 78 4.21 5.82 -3.53
CA GLU A 78 5.21 6.89 -3.48
C GLU A 78 5.14 7.69 -2.18
N GLU A 79 3.94 7.99 -1.69
CA GLU A 79 3.73 8.66 -0.39
C GLU A 79 4.27 7.81 0.76
N ILE A 80 3.96 6.51 0.77
CA ILE A 80 4.51 5.54 1.73
C ILE A 80 6.05 5.56 1.70
N LYS A 81 6.66 5.57 0.50
CA LYS A 81 8.12 5.59 0.34
C LYS A 81 8.72 6.87 0.91
N LYS A 82 8.16 8.04 0.59
CA LYS A 82 8.64 9.34 1.10
C LYS A 82 8.59 9.37 2.63
N TRP A 83 7.46 9.00 3.21
CA TRP A 83 7.30 8.94 4.67
C TRP A 83 8.25 7.95 5.32
N ALA A 84 8.42 6.75 4.74
CA ALA A 84 9.33 5.74 5.29
C ALA A 84 10.78 6.23 5.30
N ILE A 85 11.22 7.01 4.31
CA ILE A 85 12.54 7.64 4.30
C ILE A 85 12.69 8.60 5.48
N GLU A 86 11.72 9.48 5.70
CA GLU A 86 11.74 10.43 6.82
C GLU A 86 11.77 9.73 8.19
N GLN A 87 11.00 8.65 8.36
CA GLN A 87 11.00 7.91 9.62
C GLN A 87 12.31 7.13 9.84
N ARG A 88 12.89 6.56 8.78
CA ARG A 88 14.21 5.92 8.84
C ARG A 88 15.30 6.92 9.17
N TYR A 89 15.23 8.14 8.64
CA TYR A 89 16.14 9.23 9.01
C TYR A 89 16.04 9.57 10.52
N LYS A 90 14.85 9.43 11.11
CA LYS A 90 14.62 9.54 12.56
C LYS A 90 15.04 8.29 13.36
N GLY A 91 15.72 7.33 12.74
CA GLY A 91 16.22 6.12 13.38
C GLY A 91 15.20 4.98 13.56
N LYS A 92 14.00 5.08 12.96
CA LYS A 92 12.98 4.03 13.08
C LYS A 92 13.21 2.91 12.07
N GLU A 93 13.00 1.65 12.50
CA GLU A 93 12.94 0.52 11.58
C GLU A 93 11.57 0.48 10.89
N ILE A 94 11.55 0.75 9.60
CA ILE A 94 10.32 0.73 8.78
C ILE A 94 10.48 -0.25 7.62
N LYS A 95 9.53 -1.17 7.46
CA LYS A 95 9.39 -1.99 6.24
C LYS A 95 8.16 -1.56 5.44
N ILE A 96 8.24 -1.65 4.12
CA ILE A 96 7.17 -1.24 3.21
C ILE A 96 6.57 -2.50 2.60
N GLY A 97 5.25 -2.62 2.66
CA GLY A 97 4.44 -3.55 1.89
C GLY A 97 3.53 -2.77 0.92
N PHE A 98 2.78 -3.47 0.10
CA PHE A 98 1.80 -2.83 -0.77
C PHE A 98 0.67 -2.21 0.07
N GLY A 99 0.47 -0.90 -0.03
CA GLY A 99 -0.55 -0.16 0.73
C GLY A 99 -0.37 -0.16 2.27
N LYS A 100 0.73 -0.70 2.80
CA LYS A 100 0.94 -0.85 4.25
C LYS A 100 2.40 -0.69 4.67
N VAL A 101 2.62 -0.38 5.93
CA VAL A 101 3.95 -0.21 6.54
C VAL A 101 4.09 -1.09 7.77
N ARG A 102 5.31 -1.55 8.03
CA ARG A 102 5.67 -2.23 9.28
C ARG A 102 6.41 -1.26 10.17
N VAL A 103 5.84 -0.95 11.32
CA VAL A 103 6.40 -0.04 12.33
C VAL A 103 6.47 -0.83 13.63
N GLU A 104 7.65 -0.86 14.28
CA GLU A 104 7.84 -1.55 15.56
C GLU A 104 7.34 -3.01 15.53
N GLY A 105 7.61 -3.69 14.41
CA GLY A 105 7.23 -5.08 14.21
C GLY A 105 5.78 -5.33 13.81
N LYS A 106 4.89 -4.33 13.80
CA LYS A 106 3.46 -4.46 13.44
C LYS A 106 3.16 -3.90 12.05
N TRP A 107 2.36 -4.63 11.27
CA TRP A 107 1.85 -4.14 9.98
C TRP A 107 0.62 -3.27 10.19
N ILE A 108 0.62 -2.08 9.59
CA ILE A 108 -0.46 -1.09 9.67
C ILE A 108 -0.77 -0.63 8.24
N TRP A 109 -2.05 -0.63 7.86
CA TRP A 109 -2.49 -0.10 6.56
C TRP A 109 -2.25 1.40 6.48
N TRP A 110 -1.87 1.88 5.29
CA TRP A 110 -1.49 3.27 5.10
C TRP A 110 -2.64 4.23 5.40
N GLU A 111 -3.87 3.84 5.05
CA GLU A 111 -5.10 4.57 5.35
C GLU A 111 -5.28 4.79 6.86
N GLU A 112 -5.04 3.76 7.68
CA GLU A 112 -5.08 3.87 9.15
C GLU A 112 -3.94 4.73 9.70
N MET A 113 -2.80 4.76 9.02
CA MET A 113 -1.60 5.50 9.43
C MET A 113 -1.76 7.00 9.19
N ILE A 114 -2.38 7.39 8.07
CA ILE A 114 -2.72 8.79 7.76
C ILE A 114 -3.69 9.33 8.82
N GLY A 115 -4.78 8.61 9.09
CA GLY A 115 -5.78 9.07 10.07
C GLY A 115 -5.19 9.34 11.46
N LYS A 116 -4.28 8.48 11.93
CA LYS A 116 -3.55 8.68 13.20
C LYS A 116 -2.60 9.87 13.20
N SER A 117 -2.02 10.22 12.05
CA SER A 117 -1.11 11.37 11.94
C SER A 117 -1.88 12.69 11.95
N GLU A 118 -3.03 12.76 11.29
CA GLU A 118 -3.85 13.98 11.23
C GLU A 118 -4.40 14.36 12.62
N GLU A 119 -4.90 13.39 13.38
CA GLU A 119 -5.35 13.60 14.77
C GLU A 119 -4.22 14.11 15.68
N GLY A 120 -3.01 13.55 15.52
CA GLY A 120 -1.83 13.95 16.30
C GLY A 120 -1.29 15.35 15.95
N GLU A 121 -1.38 15.76 14.68
CA GLU A 121 -0.99 17.11 14.26
C GLU A 121 -2.01 18.18 14.71
N GLU A 122 -3.31 17.87 14.68
CA GLU A 122 -4.33 18.78 15.15
C GLU A 122 -4.24 18.99 16.67
N GLY A 123 -3.96 17.94 17.44
CA GLY A 123 -3.67 18.02 18.87
C GLY A 123 -2.50 18.96 19.18
N LYS A 124 -1.37 18.82 18.46
CA LYS A 124 -0.19 19.70 18.63
C LYS A 124 -0.45 21.16 18.24
N LYS A 125 -1.28 21.40 17.21
CA LYS A 125 -1.70 22.76 16.82
C LYS A 125 -2.59 23.41 17.88
N LYS A 126 -3.46 22.64 18.55
CA LYS A 126 -4.31 23.12 19.66
C LYS A 126 -3.47 23.45 20.89
N GLU A 127 -2.59 22.56 21.34
CA GLU A 127 -1.67 22.82 22.47
C GLU A 127 -0.77 24.04 22.21
N GLY A 128 -0.26 24.19 20.98
CA GLY A 128 0.55 25.35 20.60
C GLY A 128 -0.22 26.68 20.65
N ARG A 129 -1.52 26.67 20.30
CA ARG A 129 -2.40 27.84 20.43
C ARG A 129 -2.73 28.17 21.89
N GLU A 130 -2.95 27.16 22.73
CA GLU A 130 -3.22 27.34 24.16
C GLU A 130 -2.01 27.90 24.90
N ARG A 131 -0.81 27.34 24.71
CA ARG A 131 0.43 27.87 25.30
C ARG A 131 0.71 29.31 24.89
N LYS A 132 0.37 29.68 23.64
CA LYS A 132 0.54 31.05 23.16
C LYS A 132 -0.43 32.03 23.83
N ARG A 133 -1.68 31.62 24.07
CA ARG A 133 -2.67 32.41 24.83
C ARG A 133 -2.29 32.57 26.29
N GLU A 134 -1.85 31.51 26.96
CA GLU A 134 -1.39 31.57 28.36
C GLU A 134 -0.18 32.49 28.51
N GLY A 135 0.78 32.44 27.56
CA GLY A 135 1.93 33.34 27.54
C GLY A 135 1.55 34.82 27.35
N GLU A 136 0.56 35.11 26.51
CA GLU A 136 0.04 36.47 26.30
C GLU A 136 -0.73 36.99 27.53
N GLU A 137 -1.48 36.14 28.21
CA GLU A 137 -2.27 36.48 29.41
C GLU A 137 -1.38 36.76 30.64
N LEU A 138 -0.31 35.97 30.81
CA LEU A 138 0.71 36.21 31.85
C LEU A 138 1.50 37.50 31.58
N GLY A 139 1.82 37.79 30.32
CA GLY A 139 2.50 39.04 29.92
C GLY A 139 1.66 40.30 30.18
N LEU A 140 0.33 40.20 30.05
CA LEU A 140 -0.60 41.30 30.35
C LEU A 140 -0.76 41.55 31.85
N ARG A 141 -0.74 40.50 32.69
CA ARG A 141 -0.78 40.64 34.15
C ARG A 141 0.48 41.30 34.72
N GLY A 142 1.66 41.01 34.16
CA GLY A 142 2.92 41.62 34.59
C GLY A 142 3.01 43.13 34.34
N LYS A 143 2.32 43.66 33.32
CA LYS A 143 2.31 45.10 32.99
C LYS A 143 1.34 45.95 33.82
N LYS A 144 0.39 45.36 34.56
CA LYS A 144 -0.57 46.09 35.40
C LYS A 144 -0.11 46.32 36.84
N MET A 145 1.04 45.78 37.24
CA MET A 145 1.60 45.91 38.59
C MET A 145 2.89 46.76 38.66
N GLY A 146 3.19 47.53 37.59
CA GLY A 146 4.34 48.44 37.52
C GLY A 146 3.92 49.89 37.60
#